data_AF-A0A6C0HZA5-F1
#
_entry.id   AF-A0A6C0HZA5-F1
#
_cell.length_a   1.000
_cell.length_b   1.000
_cell.length_c   1.000
_cell.angle_alpha   90.00
_cell.angle_beta   90.00
_cell.angle_gamma   90.00
#
_symmetry.space_group_name_H-M   'P 1'
#
loop_
_entity.id
_entity.type
_entity.pdbx_description
1 polymer ?
#
loop_
_entity_poly.entity_id
_entity_poly.type
_entity_poly.pdbx_seq_one_letter_code
_entity_poly.pdbx_strand_id
1 'polypeptide(L)'
;MHETLDLFIKAFIDNITRTDENDDITYTGWCFHTIYNILPLRVKSETQTIYDVNTFEKSSVGQFYNIIGDTILNCGWSVKIPNMGSTDNYYLEMNVHGQWTSVFNLSESMVPIEMYKQPKMYDSKMVQINNNVIPSYVVVDNFYKEPNALREYALSQHFEENIQYHKGKRCLNPMFRFPGLKERFEQILDKKIKNWDYYSTNGCFQYCVAEDKSVYHCDAQEYAGMIYLSPDAPPDSGTRLYRSKYTKKMLVPEEDFNVVFKNGFYDSTEFEQVDVVGNVFNRLILFNARMIHAAPVYFGNTKENSRLFQLFFFDIEN
;
A
#
# COMPACT_ATOMS: atom_id res chain seq x y z
N MET A 1 6.31 -15.54 -20.01
CA MET A 1 6.03 -16.15 -21.32
C MET A 1 7.40 -16.42 -21.93
N HIS A 2 7.84 -17.68 -21.89
CA HIS A 2 9.19 -18.13 -22.22
C HIS A 2 9.13 -19.14 -23.36
N GLU A 3 8.33 -18.83 -24.39
CA GLU A 3 8.19 -19.71 -25.54
C GLU A 3 9.39 -19.52 -26.46
N THR A 4 10.52 -20.05 -26.02
CA THR A 4 11.66 -20.32 -26.89
C THR A 4 11.33 -21.57 -27.70
N LEU A 5 11.92 -21.66 -28.89
CA LEU A 5 11.75 -22.84 -29.76
C LEU A 5 12.46 -24.09 -29.21
N ASP A 6 13.26 -23.95 -28.15
CA ASP A 6 14.02 -25.00 -27.48
C ASP A 6 13.72 -25.06 -25.97
N LEU A 7 13.29 -26.22 -25.48
CA LEU A 7 12.87 -26.45 -24.09
C LEU A 7 13.95 -26.18 -23.04
N PHE A 8 15.23 -26.20 -23.44
CA PHE A 8 16.36 -25.97 -22.55
C PHE A 8 16.90 -24.55 -22.61
N ILE A 9 16.39 -23.70 -23.50
CA ILE A 9 16.79 -22.29 -23.59
C ILE A 9 15.72 -21.44 -22.93
N LYS A 10 16.12 -20.54 -22.03
CA LYS A 10 15.24 -19.50 -21.48
C LYS A 10 15.69 -18.15 -21.99
N ALA A 11 14.76 -17.40 -22.55
CA ALA A 11 15.06 -16.09 -23.11
C ALA A 11 13.85 -15.16 -23.06
N PHE A 12 14.11 -13.86 -23.21
CA PHE A 12 13.11 -12.81 -23.30
C PHE A 12 13.70 -11.55 -23.95
N ILE A 13 12.86 -10.76 -24.62
CA ILE A 13 13.23 -9.45 -25.16
C ILE A 13 12.78 -8.38 -24.15
N ASP A 14 13.75 -7.68 -23.57
CA ASP A 14 13.52 -6.60 -22.60
C ASP A 14 12.96 -5.34 -23.29
N ASN A 15 13.53 -4.97 -24.43
CA ASN A 15 13.23 -3.72 -25.11
C ASN A 15 13.56 -3.78 -26.62
N ILE A 16 12.81 -3.03 -27.41
CA ILE A 16 13.05 -2.79 -28.84
C ILE A 16 13.04 -1.28 -29.05
N THR A 17 14.17 -0.70 -29.41
CA THR A 17 14.31 0.75 -29.65
C THR A 17 14.64 1.05 -31.10
N ARG A 18 14.15 2.18 -31.58
CA ARG A 18 14.50 2.75 -32.89
C ARG A 18 15.24 4.05 -32.70
N THR A 19 16.30 4.27 -33.46
CA THR A 19 17.03 5.55 -33.45
C THR A 19 16.58 6.43 -34.61
N ASP A 20 16.28 7.70 -34.33
CA ASP A 20 15.64 8.64 -35.27
C ASP A 20 16.48 8.95 -36.52
N GLU A 21 17.80 8.75 -36.48
CA GLU A 21 18.70 9.18 -37.55
C GLU A 21 18.73 8.24 -38.77
N ASN A 22 18.54 6.93 -38.56
CA ASN A 22 18.59 5.90 -39.63
C ASN A 22 17.46 4.84 -39.52
N ASP A 23 16.54 4.98 -38.56
CA ASP A 23 15.51 3.99 -38.21
C ASP A 23 16.06 2.59 -37.86
N ASP A 24 17.36 2.49 -37.53
CA ASP A 24 17.99 1.26 -37.06
C ASP A 24 17.26 0.73 -35.82
N ILE A 25 17.11 -0.60 -35.76
CA ILE A 25 16.40 -1.27 -34.67
C ILE A 25 17.44 -1.89 -33.73
N THR A 26 17.35 -1.55 -32.44
CA THR A 26 18.14 -2.20 -31.40
C THR A 26 17.24 -3.12 -30.58
N TYR A 27 17.56 -4.40 -30.57
CA TYR A 27 16.92 -5.38 -29.69
C TYR A 27 17.80 -5.57 -28.45
N THR A 28 17.18 -5.60 -27.28
CA THR A 28 17.85 -5.91 -26.01
C THR A 28 17.04 -6.94 -25.26
N GLY A 29 17.69 -7.91 -24.63
CA GLY A 29 17.02 -8.93 -23.85
C GLY A 29 17.98 -9.74 -23.00
N TRP A 30 17.52 -10.92 -22.58
CA TRP A 30 18.35 -11.91 -21.91
C TRP A 30 18.10 -13.30 -22.46
N CYS A 31 19.12 -14.17 -22.40
CA CYS A 31 19.06 -15.53 -22.94
C CYS A 31 20.11 -16.41 -22.24
N PHE A 32 19.72 -17.61 -21.81
CA PHE A 32 20.64 -18.61 -21.26
C PHE A 32 20.11 -20.04 -21.46
N HIS A 33 21.03 -21.01 -21.47
CA HIS A 33 20.73 -22.43 -21.47
C HIS A 33 20.58 -22.93 -20.02
N THR A 34 19.49 -23.63 -19.72
CA THR A 34 19.17 -24.13 -18.37
C THR A 34 20.17 -25.15 -17.82
N ILE A 35 20.90 -25.86 -18.69
CA ILE A 35 21.93 -26.84 -18.31
C ILE A 35 23.37 -26.29 -18.44
N TYR A 36 23.62 -25.46 -19.46
CA TYR A 36 24.99 -25.06 -19.85
C TYR A 36 25.25 -23.57 -19.62
N ASN A 37 24.29 -22.87 -19.01
CA ASN A 37 24.36 -21.46 -18.66
C ASN A 37 24.54 -20.55 -19.90
N ILE A 38 25.63 -19.78 -19.98
CA ILE A 38 25.86 -18.85 -21.08
C ILE A 38 26.57 -19.56 -22.24
N LEU A 39 25.95 -19.51 -23.40
CA LEU A 39 26.48 -20.01 -24.66
C LEU A 39 26.55 -18.86 -25.68
N PRO A 40 27.42 -18.96 -26.71
CA PRO A 40 27.53 -17.93 -27.73
C PRO A 40 26.19 -17.66 -28.40
N LEU A 41 25.91 -16.38 -28.61
CA LEU A 41 24.70 -15.89 -29.25
C LEU A 41 25.06 -15.18 -30.56
N ARG A 42 24.13 -15.20 -31.51
CA ARG A 42 24.18 -14.35 -32.70
C ARG A 42 22.77 -13.99 -33.14
N VAL A 43 22.65 -12.99 -34.00
CA VAL A 43 21.43 -12.80 -34.78
C VAL A 43 21.69 -13.10 -36.24
N LYS A 44 20.75 -13.78 -36.88
CA LYS A 44 20.84 -14.17 -38.28
C LYS A 44 19.59 -13.71 -39.04
N SER A 45 19.78 -13.04 -40.18
CA SER A 45 18.68 -12.72 -41.09
C SER A 45 18.28 -13.94 -41.91
N GLU A 46 17.05 -13.93 -42.44
CA GLU A 46 16.57 -14.90 -43.42
C GLU A 46 17.50 -15.01 -44.65
N THR A 47 18.06 -13.87 -45.06
CA THR A 47 19.08 -13.72 -46.12
C THR A 47 20.49 -14.18 -45.73
N GLN A 48 20.66 -14.83 -44.57
CA GLN A 48 21.90 -15.42 -44.04
C GLN A 48 22.97 -14.41 -43.57
N THR A 49 22.65 -13.13 -43.44
CA THR A 49 23.54 -12.13 -42.84
C THR A 49 23.62 -12.36 -41.33
N ILE A 50 24.83 -12.36 -40.78
CA ILE A 50 25.09 -12.55 -39.34
C ILE A 50 25.38 -11.20 -38.69
N TYR A 51 24.77 -10.98 -37.54
CA TYR A 51 25.00 -9.84 -36.66
C TYR A 51 25.51 -10.34 -35.31
N ASP A 52 26.66 -9.81 -34.90
CA ASP A 52 27.23 -10.08 -33.59
C ASP A 52 26.38 -9.42 -32.51
N VAL A 53 26.21 -10.12 -31.38
CA VAL A 53 25.50 -9.58 -30.23
C VAL A 53 26.49 -9.16 -29.15
N ASN A 54 26.19 -8.05 -28.49
CA ASN A 54 26.93 -7.59 -27.32
C ASN A 54 26.28 -8.20 -26.07
N THR A 55 27.04 -8.99 -25.31
CA THR A 55 26.55 -9.57 -24.04
C THR A 55 26.93 -8.68 -22.86
N PHE A 56 26.07 -8.60 -21.85
CA PHE A 56 26.28 -7.81 -20.64
C PHE A 56 25.63 -8.44 -19.40
N GLU A 57 25.98 -7.92 -18.22
CA GLU A 57 25.48 -8.43 -16.95
C GLU A 57 23.99 -8.10 -16.71
N LYS A 58 23.21 -9.09 -16.27
CA LYS A 58 21.78 -8.97 -15.91
C LYS A 58 21.49 -9.69 -14.58
N SER A 59 21.99 -9.14 -13.47
CA SER A 59 21.95 -9.79 -12.14
C SER A 59 20.54 -10.07 -11.63
N SER A 60 19.52 -9.29 -12.03
CA SER A 60 18.12 -9.52 -11.66
C SER A 60 17.56 -10.85 -12.19
N VAL A 61 18.02 -11.30 -13.36
CA VAL A 61 17.62 -12.59 -13.94
C VAL A 61 18.26 -13.73 -13.16
N GLY A 62 19.54 -13.58 -12.79
CA GLY A 62 20.24 -14.55 -11.93
C GLY A 62 19.56 -14.77 -10.58
N GLN A 63 19.17 -13.67 -9.92
CA GLN A 63 18.44 -13.71 -8.65
C GLN A 63 17.08 -14.43 -8.77
N PHE A 64 16.32 -14.12 -9.82
CA PHE A 64 14.99 -14.71 -10.03
C PHE A 64 15.03 -16.23 -10.22
N TYR A 65 15.98 -16.73 -11.02
CA TYR A 65 16.11 -18.17 -11.28
C TYR A 65 16.84 -18.94 -10.17
N ASN A 66 17.21 -18.28 -9.07
CA ASN A 66 17.80 -18.86 -7.87
C ASN A 66 19.06 -19.71 -8.17
N ILE A 67 19.82 -19.31 -9.20
CA ILE A 67 21.01 -20.03 -9.63
C ILE A 67 22.18 -19.62 -8.74
N ILE A 68 22.75 -20.59 -8.02
CA ILE A 68 23.85 -20.38 -7.08
C ILE A 68 25.17 -20.21 -7.88
N GLY A 69 25.77 -19.02 -7.81
CA GLY A 69 27.04 -18.67 -8.47
C GLY A 69 26.89 -17.81 -9.74
N ASP A 70 27.96 -17.12 -10.16
CA ASP A 70 28.02 -16.12 -11.24
C ASP A 70 27.72 -16.66 -12.67
N THR A 71 27.18 -17.86 -12.77
CA THR A 71 27.15 -18.69 -13.99
C THR A 71 26.27 -18.15 -15.10
N ILE A 72 25.20 -17.40 -14.79
CA ILE A 72 24.31 -16.77 -15.78
C ILE A 72 24.26 -15.25 -15.67
N LEU A 73 25.19 -14.62 -14.93
CA LEU A 73 25.18 -13.17 -14.76
C LEU A 73 25.28 -12.43 -16.10
N ASN A 74 26.07 -12.96 -17.05
CA ASN A 74 26.22 -12.39 -18.40
C ASN A 74 25.15 -12.87 -19.40
N CYS A 75 23.91 -13.10 -18.96
CA CYS A 75 22.82 -13.51 -19.84
C CYS A 75 22.17 -12.37 -20.63
N GLY A 76 22.49 -11.11 -20.33
CA GLY A 76 22.00 -9.96 -21.09
C GLY A 76 22.62 -9.92 -22.48
N TRP A 77 21.85 -9.54 -23.50
CA TRP A 77 22.33 -9.36 -24.87
C TRP A 77 21.68 -8.15 -25.55
N SER A 78 22.41 -7.51 -26.46
CA SER A 78 21.88 -6.49 -27.36
C SER A 78 22.46 -6.62 -28.77
N VAL A 79 21.69 -6.19 -29.76
CA VAL A 79 22.10 -6.18 -31.17
C VAL A 79 21.47 -4.98 -31.87
N LYS A 80 22.23 -4.35 -32.76
CA LYS A 80 21.75 -3.27 -33.61
C LYS A 80 21.64 -3.79 -35.05
N ILE A 81 20.45 -3.74 -35.62
CA ILE A 81 20.15 -4.19 -36.98
C ILE A 81 19.81 -2.95 -37.83
N PRO A 82 20.57 -2.68 -38.91
CA PRO A 82 20.27 -1.56 -39.79
C PRO A 82 18.92 -1.72 -40.46
N ASN A 83 18.09 -0.67 -40.49
CA ASN A 83 16.84 -0.71 -41.24
C ASN A 83 17.13 -0.54 -42.73
N MET A 84 17.24 -1.66 -43.44
CA MET A 84 17.49 -1.69 -44.88
C MET A 84 16.20 -1.64 -45.72
N GLY A 85 15.04 -1.38 -45.10
CA GLY A 85 13.74 -1.42 -45.78
C GLY A 85 13.28 -2.83 -46.19
N SER A 86 13.96 -3.89 -45.71
CA SER A 86 13.57 -5.28 -45.96
C SER A 86 12.58 -5.79 -44.91
N THR A 87 11.65 -6.62 -45.34
CA THR A 87 10.71 -7.36 -44.47
C THR A 87 11.34 -8.64 -43.91
N ASP A 88 12.67 -8.68 -43.80
CA ASP A 88 13.39 -9.91 -43.47
C ASP A 88 13.08 -10.35 -42.03
N ASN A 89 12.94 -11.67 -41.85
CA ASN A 89 12.89 -12.23 -40.51
C ASN A 89 14.29 -12.29 -39.91
N TYR A 90 14.42 -11.90 -38.64
CA TYR A 90 15.67 -12.00 -37.88
C TYR A 90 15.49 -12.99 -36.73
N TYR A 91 16.46 -13.89 -36.56
CA TYR A 91 16.40 -14.92 -35.54
C TYR A 91 17.55 -14.75 -34.55
N LEU A 92 17.22 -14.70 -33.27
CA LEU A 92 18.24 -14.91 -32.23
C LEU A 92 18.59 -16.39 -32.23
N GLU A 93 19.87 -16.72 -32.34
CA GLU A 93 20.37 -18.09 -32.32
C GLU A 93 21.39 -18.27 -31.19
N MET A 94 21.37 -19.45 -30.58
CA MET A 94 22.35 -19.87 -29.57
C MET A 94 23.18 -21.03 -30.12
N ASN A 95 24.49 -21.00 -29.90
CA ASN A 95 25.37 -22.11 -30.27
C ASN A 95 25.34 -23.20 -29.18
N VAL A 96 24.58 -24.25 -29.42
CA VAL A 96 24.48 -25.43 -28.56
C VAL A 96 25.36 -26.52 -29.17
N HIS A 97 26.54 -26.75 -28.59
CA HIS A 97 27.49 -27.80 -28.99
C HIS A 97 27.89 -27.78 -30.46
N GLY A 98 28.14 -26.59 -31.01
CA GLY A 98 28.57 -26.40 -32.40
C GLY A 98 27.42 -26.30 -33.40
N GLN A 99 26.17 -26.45 -32.95
CA GLN A 99 24.97 -26.23 -33.76
C GLN A 99 24.29 -24.92 -33.34
N TRP A 100 23.89 -24.12 -34.33
CA TRP A 100 23.13 -22.90 -34.07
C TRP A 100 21.65 -23.22 -34.03
N THR A 101 21.05 -23.08 -32.84
CA THR A 101 19.63 -23.31 -32.58
C THR A 101 18.90 -21.98 -32.49
N SER A 102 17.81 -21.84 -33.25
CA SER A 102 16.93 -20.67 -33.18
C SER A 102 16.23 -20.59 -31.82
N VAL A 103 16.31 -19.43 -31.18
CA VAL A 103 15.70 -19.16 -29.87
C VAL A 103 14.29 -18.60 -30.06
N PHE A 104 14.15 -17.52 -30.84
CA PHE A 104 12.86 -16.97 -31.31
C PHE A 104 13.04 -16.02 -32.51
N ASN A 105 11.93 -15.75 -33.22
CA ASN A 105 11.85 -14.77 -34.30
C ASN A 105 11.70 -13.35 -33.73
N LEU A 106 12.68 -12.48 -33.97
CA LEU A 106 12.69 -11.07 -33.56
C LEU A 106 11.65 -10.24 -34.33
N SER A 107 11.33 -10.63 -35.57
CA SER A 107 10.40 -9.90 -36.44
C SER A 107 8.94 -10.12 -36.05
N GLU A 108 8.59 -11.28 -35.48
CA GLU A 108 7.24 -11.55 -34.91
C GLU A 108 7.01 -10.83 -33.57
N SER A 109 8.08 -10.43 -32.90
CA SER A 109 8.02 -9.66 -31.65
C SER A 109 7.78 -8.16 -31.90
N MET A 110 7.71 -7.73 -33.16
CA MET A 110 7.32 -6.37 -33.54
C MET A 110 5.80 -6.20 -33.38
N VAL A 111 5.34 -6.01 -32.15
CA VAL A 111 4.02 -5.41 -31.91
C VAL A 111 4.00 -4.06 -32.65
N PRO A 112 2.94 -3.70 -33.38
CA PRO A 112 2.85 -2.41 -34.06
C PRO A 112 3.24 -1.28 -33.10
N ILE A 113 4.18 -0.43 -33.51
CA ILE A 113 4.77 0.67 -32.71
C ILE A 113 3.69 1.59 -32.12
N GLU A 114 2.48 1.57 -32.66
CA GLU A 114 1.33 2.25 -32.09
C GLU A 114 0.99 1.83 -30.65
N MET A 115 1.31 0.58 -30.23
CA MET A 115 1.13 0.12 -28.85
C MET A 115 2.27 0.52 -27.90
N TYR A 116 3.42 0.94 -28.42
CA TYR A 116 4.58 1.43 -27.64
C TYR A 116 4.80 2.94 -27.79
N LYS A 117 3.82 3.70 -28.26
CA LYS A 117 3.83 5.13 -27.98
C LYS A 117 3.82 5.27 -26.47
N GLN A 118 4.96 5.71 -25.91
CA GLN A 118 5.04 6.26 -24.55
C GLN A 118 3.74 7.03 -24.33
N PRO A 119 2.98 6.75 -23.26
CA PRO A 119 1.71 7.44 -23.04
C PRO A 119 2.03 8.92 -23.18
N LYS A 120 1.33 9.61 -24.11
CA LYS A 120 1.48 11.05 -24.27
C LYS A 120 1.35 11.64 -22.88
N MET A 121 2.46 12.15 -22.32
CA MET A 121 2.38 12.90 -21.08
C MET A 121 1.49 14.09 -21.41
N TYR A 122 0.27 14.04 -20.91
CA TYR A 122 -0.66 15.16 -21.04
C TYR A 122 0.01 16.37 -20.39
N ASP A 123 0.03 17.49 -21.11
CA ASP A 123 0.47 18.76 -20.55
C ASP A 123 -0.32 18.98 -19.25
N SER A 124 0.41 19.02 -18.13
CA SER A 124 -0.11 18.99 -16.76
C SER A 124 -1.01 20.18 -16.41
N LYS A 125 -1.20 21.11 -17.35
CA LYS A 125 -2.06 22.29 -17.21
C LYS A 125 -3.56 21.98 -17.20
N MET A 126 -4.02 20.85 -17.77
CA MET A 126 -5.45 20.51 -17.78
C MET A 126 -5.93 19.81 -16.50
N VAL A 127 -5.04 19.17 -15.75
CA VAL A 127 -5.38 18.44 -14.52
C VAL A 127 -4.51 18.96 -13.39
N GLN A 128 -5.12 19.71 -12.47
CA GLN A 128 -4.44 20.19 -11.27
C GLN A 128 -4.69 19.22 -10.12
N ILE A 129 -3.60 18.81 -9.45
CA ILE A 129 -3.70 18.05 -8.21
C ILE A 129 -3.99 19.03 -7.09
N ASN A 130 -5.00 18.74 -6.27
CA ASN A 130 -5.20 19.50 -5.05
C ASN A 130 -4.11 19.10 -4.05
N ASN A 131 -3.17 20.01 -3.81
CA ASN A 131 -2.07 19.79 -2.86
C ASN A 131 -2.51 20.01 -1.39
N ASN A 132 -3.73 20.48 -1.15
CA ASN A 132 -4.28 20.74 0.17
C ASN A 132 -5.29 19.65 0.58
N VAL A 133 -4.96 18.38 0.33
CA VAL A 133 -5.81 17.24 0.72
C VAL A 133 -5.23 16.58 1.94
N ILE A 134 -6.05 16.45 2.98
CA ILE A 134 -5.71 15.73 4.19
C ILE A 134 -6.49 14.41 4.17
N PRO A 135 -5.87 13.26 4.49
CA PRO A 135 -6.59 11.99 4.52
C PRO A 135 -7.78 12.04 5.47
N SER A 136 -8.95 11.53 5.06
CA SER A 136 -10.10 11.38 5.96
C SER A 136 -9.77 10.46 7.15
N TYR A 137 -8.96 9.43 6.90
CA TYR A 137 -8.35 8.58 7.91
C TYR A 137 -7.06 7.95 7.39
N VAL A 138 -6.21 7.50 8.32
CA VAL A 138 -4.97 6.76 8.08
C VAL A 138 -4.92 5.56 9.03
N VAL A 139 -4.47 4.42 8.54
CA VAL A 139 -4.25 3.20 9.33
C VAL A 139 -2.77 2.84 9.29
N VAL A 140 -2.17 2.58 10.45
CA VAL A 140 -0.76 2.20 10.58
C VAL A 140 -0.66 0.96 11.46
N ASP A 141 -0.12 -0.12 10.90
CA ASP A 141 0.14 -1.36 11.62
C ASP A 141 1.49 -1.34 12.33
N ASN A 142 1.62 -2.17 13.37
CA ASN A 142 2.85 -2.31 14.15
C ASN A 142 3.39 -0.98 14.70
N PHE A 143 2.49 -0.15 15.24
CA PHE A 143 2.81 1.23 15.58
C PHE A 143 3.85 1.36 16.71
N TYR A 144 3.63 0.68 17.85
CA TYR A 144 4.62 0.62 18.92
C TYR A 144 5.62 -0.51 18.68
N LYS A 145 6.88 -0.28 19.05
CA LYS A 145 7.92 -1.30 18.99
C LYS A 145 7.70 -2.44 19.99
N GLU A 146 7.26 -2.10 21.21
CA GLU A 146 7.07 -3.04 22.32
C GLU A 146 5.59 -3.05 22.80
N PRO A 147 4.63 -3.49 21.95
CA PRO A 147 3.20 -3.34 22.25
C PRO A 147 2.73 -4.18 23.44
N ASN A 148 3.37 -5.32 23.70
CA ASN A 148 3.05 -6.16 24.86
C ASN A 148 3.41 -5.46 26.16
N ALA A 149 4.59 -4.84 26.25
CA ALA A 149 5.00 -4.08 27.44
C ALA A 149 4.05 -2.89 27.69
N LEU A 150 3.64 -2.19 26.62
CA LEU A 150 2.65 -1.12 26.72
C LEU A 150 1.29 -1.63 27.22
N ARG A 151 0.84 -2.77 26.71
CA ARG A 151 -0.42 -3.38 27.14
C ARG A 151 -0.39 -3.74 28.63
N GLU A 152 0.67 -4.41 29.10
CA GLU A 152 0.81 -4.76 30.52
C GLU A 152 0.82 -3.51 31.40
N TYR A 153 1.52 -2.46 30.95
CA TYR A 153 1.50 -1.18 31.62
C TYR A 153 0.11 -0.54 31.64
N ALA A 154 -0.65 -0.58 30.53
CA ALA A 154 -2.02 -0.08 30.47
C ALA A 154 -2.93 -0.83 31.44
N LEU A 155 -2.81 -2.16 31.52
CA LEU A 155 -3.60 -3.00 32.42
C LEU A 155 -3.28 -2.79 33.89
N SER A 156 -2.05 -2.37 34.23
CA SER A 156 -1.69 -2.06 35.62
C SER A 156 -2.29 -0.74 36.12
N GLN A 157 -2.89 0.07 35.24
CA GLN A 157 -3.46 1.36 35.63
C GLN A 157 -4.83 1.21 36.30
N HIS A 158 -5.24 2.28 37.00
CA HIS A 158 -6.58 2.40 37.57
C HIS A 158 -7.56 2.94 36.52
N PHE A 159 -8.70 2.27 36.38
CA PHE A 159 -9.75 2.64 35.44
C PHE A 159 -11.01 3.03 36.18
N GLU A 160 -11.55 4.20 35.85
CA GLU A 160 -12.77 4.73 36.44
C GLU A 160 -13.90 4.74 35.40
N GLU A 161 -15.12 4.51 35.88
CA GLU A 161 -16.32 4.60 35.06
C GLU A 161 -16.84 6.04 35.04
N ASN A 162 -17.22 6.53 33.86
CA ASN A 162 -17.91 7.81 33.73
C ASN A 162 -19.01 7.70 32.67
N ILE A 163 -20.22 7.37 33.15
CA ILE A 163 -21.38 7.08 32.30
C ILE A 163 -21.88 8.32 31.54
N GLN A 164 -21.54 9.52 32.02
CA GLN A 164 -22.08 10.78 31.48
C GLN A 164 -21.46 11.15 30.12
N TYR A 165 -20.18 10.85 29.92
CA TYR A 165 -19.42 11.37 28.77
C TYR A 165 -18.87 10.29 27.84
N HIS A 166 -18.72 9.05 28.30
CA HIS A 166 -18.22 7.95 27.46
C HIS A 166 -18.76 6.59 27.89
N LYS A 167 -18.53 5.59 27.04
CA LYS A 167 -18.77 4.18 27.36
C LYS A 167 -17.50 3.52 27.86
N GLY A 168 -17.62 2.39 28.55
CA GLY A 168 -16.48 1.75 29.17
C GLY A 168 -15.80 2.61 30.25
N LYS A 169 -14.57 2.24 30.58
CA LYS A 169 -13.81 2.80 31.70
C LYS A 169 -12.47 3.35 31.22
N ARG A 170 -12.05 4.50 31.77
CA ARG A 170 -10.84 5.23 31.35
C ARG A 170 -9.86 5.43 32.49
N CYS A 171 -8.58 5.48 32.17
CA CYS A 171 -7.57 6.07 33.04
C CYS A 171 -7.62 7.59 32.88
N LEU A 172 -8.09 8.32 33.88
CA LEU A 172 -8.21 9.78 33.80
C LEU A 172 -6.97 10.53 34.27
N ASN A 173 -6.11 9.91 35.09
CA ASN A 173 -4.83 10.46 35.53
C ASN A 173 -3.81 9.35 35.86
N PRO A 174 -2.55 9.44 35.37
CA PRO A 174 -2.05 10.43 34.42
C PRO A 174 -2.52 10.17 32.97
N MET A 175 -2.29 11.14 32.09
CA MET A 175 -2.39 10.94 30.63
C MET A 175 -1.09 10.38 30.06
N PHE A 176 -1.18 9.41 29.14
CA PHE A 176 -0.02 8.66 28.64
C PHE A 176 0.46 9.20 27.29
N ARG A 177 0.87 10.47 27.27
CA ARG A 177 1.46 11.12 26.09
C ARG A 177 2.97 10.87 26.03
N PHE A 178 3.36 9.64 25.67
CA PHE A 178 4.77 9.23 25.62
C PHE A 178 5.59 10.12 24.66
N PRO A 179 6.87 10.38 24.96
CA PRO A 179 7.74 11.17 24.09
C PRO A 179 7.78 10.62 22.66
N GLY A 180 7.73 11.50 21.65
CA GLY A 180 7.77 11.13 20.24
C GLY A 180 6.40 10.83 19.60
N LEU A 181 5.32 10.67 20.38
CA LEU A 181 4.00 10.37 19.81
C LEU A 181 3.45 11.49 18.95
N LYS A 182 3.55 12.73 19.44
CA LYS A 182 3.08 13.90 18.71
C LYS A 182 3.84 14.01 17.39
N GLU A 183 5.17 13.96 17.44
CA GLU A 183 6.04 14.07 16.27
C GLU A 183 5.77 12.94 15.27
N ARG A 184 5.50 11.73 15.75
CA ARG A 184 5.16 10.60 14.88
C ARG A 184 3.81 10.79 14.19
N PHE A 185 2.80 11.32 14.89
CA PHE A 185 1.50 11.62 14.27
C PHE A 185 1.62 12.75 13.23
N GLU A 186 2.41 13.80 13.53
CA GLU A 186 2.69 14.88 12.59
C GLU A 186 3.34 14.35 11.29
N GLN A 187 4.30 13.42 11.41
CA GLN A 187 4.92 12.78 10.25
C GLN A 187 3.96 11.93 9.42
N ILE A 188 3.01 11.25 10.06
CA ILE A 188 2.03 10.39 9.37
C ILE A 188 1.01 11.25 8.61
N LEU A 189 0.59 12.38 9.20
CA LEU A 189 -0.42 13.26 8.62
C LEU A 189 0.16 14.33 7.70
N ASP A 190 1.49 14.50 7.70
CA ASP A 190 2.20 15.62 7.06
C ASP A 190 1.63 16.99 7.46
N LYS A 191 1.29 17.12 8.76
CA LYS A 191 0.67 18.31 9.35
C LYS A 191 1.16 18.53 10.76
N LYS A 192 1.29 19.80 11.16
CA LYS A 192 1.62 20.16 12.54
C LYS A 192 0.41 20.00 13.44
N ILE A 193 0.63 19.51 14.66
CA ILE A 193 -0.44 19.26 15.64
C ILE A 193 -0.49 20.41 16.65
N LYS A 194 -1.68 20.96 16.84
CA LYS A 194 -2.03 21.92 17.89
C LYS A 194 -2.99 21.28 18.90
N ASN A 195 -3.17 21.92 20.05
CA ASN A 195 -4.06 21.45 21.12
C ASN A 195 -3.76 20.04 21.67
N TRP A 196 -2.52 19.57 21.52
CA TRP A 196 -2.07 18.26 22.02
C TRP A 196 -2.29 18.10 23.52
N ASP A 197 -1.97 19.12 24.31
CA ASP A 197 -2.10 19.05 25.78
C ASP A 197 -3.44 19.59 26.29
N TYR A 198 -4.29 20.13 25.40
CA TYR A 198 -5.53 20.81 25.75
C TYR A 198 -6.63 19.84 26.16
N TYR A 199 -6.77 18.71 25.44
CA TYR A 199 -7.81 17.73 25.73
C TYR A 199 -7.39 16.80 26.88
N SER A 200 -8.18 16.78 27.94
CA SER A 200 -7.92 16.02 29.17
C SER A 200 -7.94 14.50 29.00
N THR A 201 -8.43 14.00 27.85
CA THR A 201 -8.48 12.58 27.49
C THR A 201 -7.40 12.18 26.49
N ASN A 202 -6.58 13.13 26.01
CA ASN A 202 -5.57 12.84 25.00
C ASN A 202 -4.44 11.98 25.59
N GLY A 203 -4.34 10.74 25.10
CA GLY A 203 -3.39 9.73 25.56
C GLY A 203 -3.93 8.82 26.67
N CYS A 204 -5.22 8.86 27.01
CA CYS A 204 -5.79 7.95 28.02
C CYS A 204 -5.90 6.51 27.50
N PHE A 205 -5.78 5.53 28.40
CA PHE A 205 -6.23 4.16 28.11
C PHE A 205 -7.70 4.02 28.44
N GLN A 206 -8.40 3.25 27.62
CA GLN A 206 -9.81 2.96 27.78
C GLN A 206 -10.06 1.49 27.45
N TYR A 207 -11.00 0.87 28.16
CA TYR A 207 -11.55 -0.41 27.74
C TYR A 207 -13.09 -0.38 27.74
N CYS A 208 -13.66 -1.16 26.83
CA CYS A 208 -15.09 -1.46 26.78
C CYS A 208 -15.29 -2.98 26.81
N VAL A 209 -16.35 -3.44 27.47
CA VAL A 209 -16.75 -4.86 27.59
C VAL A 209 -18.01 -5.13 26.77
N ALA A 210 -18.37 -6.40 26.58
CA ALA A 210 -19.52 -6.82 25.75
C ALA A 210 -20.87 -6.20 26.17
N GLU A 211 -21.01 -5.83 27.44
CA GLU A 211 -22.24 -5.21 27.98
C GLU A 211 -22.34 -3.70 27.69
N ASP A 212 -21.25 -3.06 27.24
CA ASP A 212 -21.28 -1.66 26.85
C ASP A 212 -22.14 -1.45 25.60
N LYS A 213 -22.90 -0.35 25.56
CA LYS A 213 -23.70 0.00 24.39
C LYS A 213 -22.85 0.70 23.33
N SER A 214 -23.01 0.32 22.07
CA SER A 214 -22.45 1.09 20.95
C SER A 214 -23.13 2.44 20.80
N VAL A 215 -22.33 3.48 20.52
CA VAL A 215 -22.79 4.87 20.38
C VAL A 215 -22.30 5.41 19.05
N TYR A 216 -23.23 5.86 18.23
CA TYR A 216 -23.00 6.56 16.97
C TYR A 216 -22.90 8.04 17.26
N HIS A 217 -21.76 8.66 16.95
CA HIS A 217 -21.51 10.06 17.28
C HIS A 217 -20.49 10.68 16.32
N CYS A 218 -20.33 11.99 16.44
CA CYS A 218 -19.17 12.73 15.97
C CYS A 218 -18.61 13.51 17.17
N ASP A 219 -17.30 13.69 17.21
CA ASP A 219 -16.64 14.44 18.28
C ASP A 219 -16.56 15.94 17.94
N ALA A 220 -16.38 16.76 18.97
CA ALA A 220 -16.15 18.20 18.79
C ALA A 220 -14.72 18.49 18.30
N GLN A 221 -13.78 17.61 18.65
CA GLN A 221 -12.37 17.67 18.26
C GLN A 221 -12.20 17.46 16.76
N GLU A 222 -11.11 17.99 16.20
CA GLU A 222 -10.85 17.86 14.76
C GLU A 222 -10.37 16.46 14.39
N TYR A 223 -9.39 15.92 15.13
CA TYR A 223 -8.82 14.60 14.91
C TYR A 223 -8.89 13.72 16.15
N ALA A 224 -9.12 12.43 15.89
CA ALA A 224 -9.06 11.37 16.86
C ALA A 224 -8.01 10.34 16.43
N GLY A 225 -7.34 9.77 17.42
CA GLY A 225 -6.43 8.65 17.25
C GLY A 225 -6.81 7.49 18.17
N MET A 226 -6.74 6.27 17.68
CA MET A 226 -6.92 5.08 18.51
C MET A 226 -5.86 4.05 18.22
N ILE A 227 -5.22 3.52 19.26
CA ILE A 227 -4.29 2.41 19.16
C ILE A 227 -4.89 1.21 19.87
N TYR A 228 -5.08 0.11 19.15
CA TYR A 228 -5.68 -1.11 19.67
C TYR A 228 -4.66 -1.95 20.43
N LEU A 229 -5.00 -2.34 21.66
CA LEU A 229 -4.09 -3.04 22.60
C LEU A 229 -4.64 -4.40 23.05
N SER A 230 -5.61 -4.94 22.32
CA SER A 230 -6.21 -6.25 22.58
C SER A 230 -5.64 -7.29 21.60
N PRO A 231 -4.85 -8.28 22.06
CA PRO A 231 -4.38 -9.36 21.19
C PRO A 231 -5.57 -10.23 20.74
N ASP A 232 -5.52 -10.73 19.51
CA ASP A 232 -6.51 -11.65 18.91
C ASP A 232 -7.97 -11.17 19.03
N ALA A 233 -8.18 -9.85 19.03
CA ALA A 233 -9.52 -9.28 19.13
C ALA A 233 -10.36 -9.58 17.88
N PRO A 234 -11.70 -9.73 18.02
CA PRO A 234 -12.61 -9.80 16.88
C PRO A 234 -12.39 -8.58 15.95
N PRO A 235 -12.08 -8.77 14.65
CA PRO A 235 -11.80 -7.65 13.77
C PRO A 235 -12.96 -6.66 13.65
N ASP A 236 -14.20 -7.13 13.80
CA ASP A 236 -15.41 -6.32 13.73
C ASP A 236 -15.64 -5.40 14.94
N SER A 237 -14.87 -5.57 16.01
CA SER A 237 -14.89 -4.74 17.22
C SER A 237 -14.02 -3.48 17.11
N GLY A 238 -13.57 -3.12 15.90
CA GLY A 238 -12.71 -1.97 15.63
C GLY A 238 -13.46 -0.64 15.65
N THR A 239 -13.16 0.22 14.68
CA THR A 239 -13.84 1.50 14.48
C THR A 239 -14.49 1.49 13.11
N ARG A 240 -15.75 1.90 13.04
CA ARG A 240 -16.48 2.02 11.78
C ARG A 240 -16.83 3.48 11.54
N LEU A 241 -16.72 3.90 10.28
CA LEU A 241 -17.12 5.21 9.81
C LEU A 241 -18.44 5.09 9.06
N TYR A 242 -19.31 6.07 9.24
CA TYR A 242 -20.67 6.07 8.73
C TYR A 242 -20.97 7.37 8.00
N ARG A 243 -22.05 7.35 7.22
CA ARG A 243 -22.75 8.55 6.75
C ARG A 243 -24.20 8.54 7.23
N SER A 244 -24.78 9.72 7.40
CA SER A 244 -26.19 9.86 7.76
C SER A 244 -27.09 9.38 6.63
N LYS A 245 -28.16 8.66 6.94
CA LYS A 245 -29.19 8.35 5.93
C LYS A 245 -29.97 9.57 5.46
N TYR A 246 -30.01 10.64 6.27
CA TYR A 246 -30.76 11.86 6.01
C TYR A 246 -29.99 12.82 5.09
N THR A 247 -28.75 13.15 5.45
CA THR A 247 -27.94 14.13 4.70
C THR A 247 -27.00 13.49 3.68
N LYS A 248 -26.79 12.15 3.76
CA LYS A 248 -25.80 11.40 2.99
C LYS A 248 -24.35 11.87 3.19
N LYS A 249 -24.09 12.69 4.21
CA LYS A 249 -22.75 13.18 4.58
C LYS A 249 -22.13 12.30 5.67
N MET A 250 -20.80 12.16 5.61
CA MET A 250 -20.01 11.56 6.70
C MET A 250 -19.65 12.60 7.76
N LEU A 251 -19.25 13.80 7.34
CA LEU A 251 -19.02 14.94 8.23
C LEU A 251 -20.36 15.57 8.62
N VAL A 252 -20.52 15.85 9.90
CA VAL A 252 -21.72 16.51 10.43
C VAL A 252 -21.39 17.95 10.77
N PRO A 253 -21.72 18.92 9.90
CA PRO A 253 -21.62 20.32 10.29
C PRO A 253 -22.65 20.63 11.39
N GLU A 254 -22.40 21.67 12.18
CA GLU A 254 -23.18 21.98 13.38
C GLU A 254 -24.68 22.14 13.08
N GLU A 255 -25.02 22.76 11.95
CA GLU A 255 -26.40 22.96 11.50
C GLU A 255 -27.14 21.66 11.18
N ASP A 256 -26.43 20.59 10.82
CA ASP A 256 -27.02 19.30 10.48
C ASP A 256 -27.15 18.38 11.70
N PHE A 257 -26.54 18.71 12.84
CA PHE A 257 -26.43 17.82 14.01
C PHE A 257 -27.79 17.30 14.49
N ASN A 258 -28.77 18.20 14.66
CA ASN A 258 -30.11 17.84 15.12
C ASN A 258 -30.88 16.99 14.10
N VAL A 259 -30.59 17.11 12.81
CA VAL A 259 -31.21 16.29 11.77
C VAL A 259 -30.60 14.90 11.76
N VAL A 260 -29.27 14.81 11.85
CA VAL A 260 -28.52 13.56 11.82
C VAL A 260 -28.82 12.70 13.04
N PHE A 261 -28.88 13.29 14.23
CA PHE A 261 -29.04 12.58 15.51
C PHE A 261 -30.44 12.75 16.14
N LYS A 262 -31.47 13.09 15.34
CA LYS A 262 -32.85 13.34 15.84
C LYS A 262 -33.45 12.17 16.65
N ASN A 263 -33.04 10.94 16.33
CA ASN A 263 -33.50 9.70 16.99
C ASN A 263 -32.49 9.20 18.04
N GLY A 264 -31.53 10.06 18.43
CA GLY A 264 -30.48 9.75 19.39
C GLY A 264 -29.26 9.06 18.76
N PHE A 265 -28.47 8.42 19.63
CA PHE A 265 -27.11 7.93 19.31
C PHE A 265 -26.98 6.40 19.31
N TYR A 266 -28.08 5.66 19.46
CA TYR A 266 -28.06 4.21 19.64
C TYR A 266 -28.72 3.43 18.49
N ASP A 267 -29.57 4.07 17.70
CA ASP A 267 -30.26 3.41 16.59
C ASP A 267 -29.33 3.31 15.37
N SER A 268 -28.73 2.14 15.19
CA SER A 268 -27.85 1.87 14.05
C SER A 268 -28.55 2.00 12.70
N THR A 269 -29.87 1.89 12.65
CA THR A 269 -30.63 1.92 11.38
C THR A 269 -30.67 3.32 10.77
N GLU A 270 -30.27 4.35 11.51
CA GLU A 270 -30.17 5.75 11.07
C GLU A 270 -28.92 6.05 10.22
N PHE A 271 -27.95 5.14 10.25
CA PHE A 271 -26.62 5.33 9.68
C PHE A 271 -26.31 4.27 8.60
N GLU A 272 -25.57 4.67 7.57
CA GLU A 272 -25.04 3.77 6.55
C GLU A 272 -23.53 3.61 6.79
N GLN A 273 -23.08 2.37 6.99
CA GLN A 273 -21.66 2.06 7.13
C GLN A 273 -20.93 2.36 5.82
N VAL A 274 -19.80 3.06 5.91
CA VAL A 274 -18.95 3.39 4.76
C VAL A 274 -17.63 2.63 4.85
N ASP A 275 -16.93 2.75 5.97
CA ASP A 275 -15.61 2.14 6.17
C ASP A 275 -15.54 1.32 7.47
N VAL A 276 -14.64 0.33 7.48
CA VAL A 276 -14.36 -0.52 8.63
C VAL A 276 -12.85 -0.59 8.84
N VAL A 277 -12.40 -0.17 10.02
CA VAL A 277 -11.03 -0.36 10.47
C VAL A 277 -11.03 -1.38 11.60
N GLY A 278 -10.48 -2.56 11.33
CA GLY A 278 -10.53 -3.67 12.27
C GLY A 278 -9.70 -3.46 13.54
N ASN A 279 -10.14 -4.08 14.64
CA ASN A 279 -9.41 -4.13 15.91
C ASN A 279 -8.22 -5.09 15.83
N VAL A 280 -7.15 -4.65 15.16
CA VAL A 280 -5.90 -5.42 15.02
C VAL A 280 -4.93 -4.95 16.08
N PHE A 281 -4.32 -5.88 16.82
CA PHE A 281 -3.37 -5.54 17.88
C PHE A 281 -2.21 -4.67 17.35
N ASN A 282 -1.89 -3.60 18.07
CA ASN A 282 -0.84 -2.63 17.72
C ASN A 282 -1.09 -1.84 16.41
N ARG A 283 -2.35 -1.74 15.98
CA ARG A 283 -2.77 -0.85 14.89
C ARG A 283 -3.21 0.51 15.44
N LEU A 284 -2.69 1.56 14.83
CA LEU A 284 -3.16 2.93 14.95
C LEU A 284 -4.18 3.23 13.85
N ILE A 285 -5.26 3.91 14.21
CA ILE A 285 -6.10 4.69 13.30
C ILE A 285 -6.02 6.17 13.70
N LEU A 286 -5.78 7.05 12.74
CA LEU A 286 -5.97 8.49 12.85
C LEU A 286 -7.10 8.90 11.90
N PHE A 287 -8.07 9.69 12.34
CA PHE A 287 -9.20 10.07 11.50
C PHE A 287 -9.81 11.40 11.91
N ASN A 288 -10.51 12.04 10.97
CA ASN A 288 -11.31 13.22 11.25
C ASN A 288 -12.47 12.86 12.19
N ALA A 289 -12.41 13.35 13.43
CA ALA A 289 -13.31 12.94 14.50
C ALA A 289 -14.74 13.51 14.33
N ARG A 290 -14.92 14.50 13.45
CA ARG A 290 -16.21 15.07 13.08
C ARG A 290 -16.99 14.20 12.09
N MET A 291 -16.38 13.12 11.59
CA MET A 291 -17.11 12.09 10.85
C MET A 291 -17.96 11.26 11.82
N ILE A 292 -19.12 10.78 11.35
CA ILE A 292 -19.94 9.86 12.14
C ILE A 292 -19.17 8.55 12.30
N HIS A 293 -18.96 8.12 13.54
CA HIS A 293 -18.20 6.92 13.84
C HIS A 293 -18.77 6.19 15.07
N ALA A 294 -18.43 4.90 15.18
CA ALA A 294 -18.79 4.06 16.32
C ALA A 294 -17.84 2.85 16.45
N ALA A 295 -17.78 2.29 17.66
CA ALA A 295 -17.38 0.90 17.90
C ALA A 295 -18.65 0.05 18.03
N PRO A 296 -19.04 -0.71 16.98
CA PRO A 296 -20.38 -1.32 16.90
C PRO A 296 -20.49 -2.67 17.61
N VAL A 297 -19.35 -3.26 17.97
CA VAL A 297 -19.29 -4.53 18.70
C VAL A 297 -18.23 -4.38 19.78
N TYR A 298 -18.59 -4.77 21.00
CA TYR A 298 -17.65 -4.98 22.09
C TYR A 298 -17.64 -6.46 22.49
N PHE A 299 -16.60 -6.90 23.17
CA PHE A 299 -16.39 -8.29 23.54
C PHE A 299 -15.75 -8.37 24.93
N GLY A 300 -15.69 -9.57 25.49
CA GLY A 300 -15.09 -9.80 26.81
C GLY A 300 -15.92 -9.23 27.96
N ASN A 301 -15.40 -9.40 29.17
CA ASN A 301 -16.06 -9.02 30.41
C ASN A 301 -15.11 -8.41 31.45
N THR A 302 -13.80 -8.39 31.18
CA THR A 302 -12.78 -7.74 32.01
C THR A 302 -11.83 -6.92 31.15
N LYS A 303 -11.07 -5.99 31.75
CA LYS A 303 -10.08 -5.16 31.02
C LYS A 303 -9.01 -5.99 30.29
N GLU A 304 -8.72 -7.21 30.78
CA GLU A 304 -7.73 -8.12 30.22
C GLU A 304 -8.21 -8.80 28.93
N ASN A 305 -9.52 -9.05 28.81
CA ASN A 305 -10.09 -9.84 27.71
C ASN A 305 -11.12 -9.09 26.85
N SER A 306 -11.15 -7.75 26.95
CA SER A 306 -12.09 -6.89 26.24
C SER A 306 -11.39 -5.92 25.29
N ARG A 307 -12.15 -4.99 24.69
CA ARG A 307 -11.61 -3.97 23.77
C ARG A 307 -10.83 -2.91 24.56
N LEU A 308 -9.54 -3.14 24.77
CA LEU A 308 -8.56 -2.18 25.32
C LEU A 308 -7.89 -1.37 24.20
N PHE A 309 -7.81 -0.06 24.38
CA PHE A 309 -7.19 0.86 23.43
C PHE A 309 -6.64 2.12 24.11
N GLN A 310 -5.71 2.80 23.44
CA GLN A 310 -5.27 4.14 23.79
C GLN A 310 -5.93 5.17 22.89
N LEU A 311 -6.51 6.22 23.47
CA LEU A 311 -7.30 7.23 22.79
C LEU A 311 -6.55 8.57 22.73
N PHE A 312 -6.60 9.24 21.59
CA PHE A 312 -5.98 10.53 21.34
C PHE A 312 -6.97 11.50 20.72
N PHE A 313 -6.81 12.77 21.06
CA PHE A 313 -7.55 13.88 20.47
C PHE A 313 -6.63 15.08 20.29
N PHE A 314 -6.72 15.74 19.15
CA PHE A 314 -5.91 16.90 18.82
C PHE A 314 -6.50 17.63 17.60
N ASP A 315 -5.95 18.80 17.31
CA ASP A 315 -6.27 19.55 16.11
C ASP A 315 -5.02 19.72 15.25
N ILE A 316 -5.19 20.10 13.99
CA ILE A 316 -4.07 20.30 13.05
C ILE A 316 -3.97 21.75 12.57
N GLU A 317 -2.78 22.16 12.17
CA GLU A 317 -2.57 23.43 11.48
C GLU A 317 -3.10 23.36 10.04
N ASN A 318 -3.70 24.46 9.58
CA ASN A 318 -4.32 24.55 8.26
C ASN A 318 -3.30 24.41 7.13
#